data_AF-A0A5F8G377-F1
#
_entry.id   AF-A0A5F8G377-F1
#
_cell.length_a   1.000
_cell.length_b   1.000
_cell.length_c   1.000
_cell.angle_alpha   90.00
_cell.angle_beta   90.00
_cell.angle_gamma   90.00
#
_symmetry.space_group_name_H-M   'P 1'
#
loop_
_entity.id
_entity.type
_entity.pdbx_description
1 polymer ?
#
loop_
_entity_poly.entity_id
_entity_poly.type
_entity_poly.pdbx_seq_one_letter_code
_entity_poly.pdbx_strand_id
1 'polypeptide(L)'
;MSSPQIPFSFPVLHFLLFIFVTSIVFHLQLRLSKISKSWKQPLSLEPPAFTIYHPEGIWTVNSIGCLGNQMGEYATLSALAKLNGHRAYISPEMHQHLAPIFRITLPVLPASVAKHIHWQNYQLHDWMLEEYRHIHGACVHFTGYPCSWTFYHHL
;
A
#
# COMPACT_ATOMS: atom_id res chain seq x y z
N MET A 1 38.57 20.70 -43.54
CA MET A 1 37.38 20.48 -42.69
C MET A 1 37.84 19.80 -41.41
N SER A 2 38.13 20.58 -40.38
CA SER A 2 38.62 20.10 -39.07
C SER A 2 37.51 20.26 -38.04
N SER A 3 36.93 19.15 -37.60
CA SER A 3 35.95 19.13 -36.50
C SER A 3 36.68 19.39 -35.17
N PRO A 4 36.15 20.24 -34.28
CA PRO A 4 36.76 20.43 -32.97
C PRO A 4 36.46 19.20 -32.11
N GLN A 5 37.51 18.46 -31.72
CA GLN A 5 37.39 17.48 -30.65
C GLN A 5 37.43 18.23 -29.32
N ILE A 6 36.31 18.25 -28.61
CA ILE A 6 36.22 18.80 -27.25
C ILE A 6 36.96 17.84 -26.33
N PRO A 7 38.09 18.24 -25.69
CA PRO A 7 38.75 17.37 -24.74
C PRO A 7 37.92 17.36 -23.46
N PHE A 8 37.13 16.32 -23.24
CA PHE A 8 36.52 16.06 -21.94
C PHE A 8 37.65 15.79 -20.95
N SER A 9 38.07 16.84 -20.25
CA SER A 9 39.09 16.74 -19.20
C SER A 9 38.49 15.95 -18.04
N PHE A 10 39.10 14.83 -17.69
CA PHE A 10 38.75 13.94 -16.56
C PHE A 10 38.24 14.67 -15.29
N PRO A 11 38.82 15.81 -14.83
CA PRO A 11 38.30 16.55 -13.67
C PRO A 11 36.90 17.16 -13.86
N VAL A 12 36.51 17.57 -15.07
CA VAL A 12 35.19 18.17 -15.35
C VAL A 12 34.07 17.13 -15.21
N LEU A 13 34.32 15.89 -15.64
CA LEU A 13 33.36 14.80 -15.50
C LEU A 13 33.07 14.46 -14.03
N HIS A 14 34.11 14.42 -13.19
CA HIS A 14 33.96 14.17 -11.75
C HIS A 14 33.20 15.31 -11.06
N PHE A 15 33.46 16.56 -11.46
CA PHE A 15 32.75 17.72 -10.95
C PHE A 15 31.26 17.67 -11.30
N LEU A 16 30.92 17.34 -12.55
CA LEU A 16 29.52 17.19 -12.98
C LEU A 16 28.81 16.03 -12.28
N LEU A 17 29.48 14.88 -12.12
CA LEU A 17 28.94 13.74 -11.37
C LEU A 17 28.71 14.10 -9.90
N PHE A 18 29.62 14.84 -9.28
CA PHE A 18 29.46 15.30 -7.90
C PHE A 18 28.24 16.21 -7.73
N ILE A 19 28.07 17.21 -8.63
CA ILE A 19 26.88 18.07 -8.63
C ILE A 19 25.60 17.24 -8.82
N PHE A 20 25.62 16.29 -9.74
CA PHE A 20 24.47 15.46 -10.03
C PHE A 20 24.08 14.57 -8.83
N VAL A 21 25.05 13.88 -8.22
CA VAL A 21 24.83 13.04 -7.04
C VAL A 21 24.34 13.87 -5.85
N THR A 22 24.99 15.00 -5.57
CA THR A 22 24.59 15.87 -4.45
C THR A 22 23.19 16.47 -4.68
N SER A 23 22.85 16.83 -5.92
CA SER A 23 21.50 17.29 -6.29
C SER A 23 20.45 16.20 -6.10
N ILE A 24 20.71 14.97 -6.57
CA ILE A 24 19.81 13.82 -6.34
C ILE A 24 19.60 13.59 -4.85
N VAL A 25 20.68 13.54 -4.08
CA VAL A 25 20.61 13.32 -2.63
C VAL A 25 19.81 14.44 -1.97
N PHE A 26 20.07 15.70 -2.31
CA PHE A 26 19.35 16.85 -1.76
C PHE A 26 17.84 16.81 -2.11
N HIS A 27 17.50 16.53 -3.37
CA HIS A 27 16.11 16.41 -3.80
C HIS A 27 15.40 15.22 -3.13
N LEU A 28 16.09 14.11 -2.93
CA LEU A 28 15.57 12.95 -2.24
C LEU A 28 15.30 13.26 -0.76
N GLN A 29 16.26 13.91 -0.07
CA GLN A 29 16.10 14.37 1.31
C GLN A 29 14.94 15.37 1.44
N LEU A 30 14.81 16.31 0.51
CA LEU A 30 13.72 17.29 0.52
C LEU A 30 12.37 16.61 0.30
N ARG A 31 12.26 15.66 -0.64
CA ARG A 31 11.04 14.84 -0.85
C ARG A 31 10.67 14.07 0.41
N LEU A 32 11.62 13.36 1.01
CA LEU A 32 11.40 12.58 2.23
C LEU A 32 10.97 13.46 3.40
N SER A 33 11.56 14.65 3.55
CA SER A 33 11.15 15.60 4.60
C SER A 33 9.73 16.15 4.41
N LYS A 34 9.30 16.39 3.16
CA LYS A 34 7.93 16.81 2.84
C LYS A 34 6.92 15.70 3.11
N ILE A 35 7.26 14.48 2.71
CA ILE A 35 6.45 13.28 2.97
C ILE A 35 6.33 13.04 4.49
N SER A 36 7.43 13.12 5.24
CA SER A 36 7.43 13.03 6.71
C SER A 36 6.54 14.10 7.36
N LYS A 37 6.57 15.35 6.88
CA LYS A 37 5.69 16.41 7.37
C LYS A 37 4.21 16.14 7.04
N SER A 38 3.93 15.63 5.84
CA SER A 38 2.57 15.20 5.45
C SER A 38 2.08 14.02 6.31
N TRP A 39 2.96 13.10 6.70
CA TRP A 39 2.63 11.98 7.59
C TRP A 39 2.36 12.39 9.04
N LYS A 40 2.93 13.52 9.48
CA LYS A 40 2.66 14.12 10.80
C LYS A 40 1.32 14.84 10.86
N GLN A 41 0.69 15.11 9.72
CA GLN A 41 -0.67 15.62 9.71
C GLN A 41 -1.60 14.44 10.04
N PRO A 42 -2.41 14.52 11.11
CA PRO A 42 -3.43 13.52 11.33
C PRO A 42 -4.37 13.62 10.13
N LEU A 43 -4.44 12.56 9.32
CA LEU A 43 -5.60 12.37 8.48
C LEU A 43 -6.77 12.31 9.47
N SER A 44 -7.56 13.38 9.50
CA SER A 44 -8.79 13.46 10.28
C SER A 44 -9.82 12.54 9.63
N LEU A 45 -9.52 11.24 9.61
CA LEU A 45 -10.54 10.23 9.56
C LEU A 45 -11.13 10.26 10.95
N GLU A 46 -12.30 10.88 11.06
CA GLU A 46 -13.28 10.54 12.08
C GLU A 46 -13.12 9.04 12.37
N PRO A 47 -12.76 8.64 13.60
CA PRO A 47 -12.79 7.23 13.94
C PRO A 47 -14.21 6.78 13.58
N PRO A 48 -14.42 5.74 12.74
CA PRO A 48 -15.76 5.23 12.57
C PRO A 48 -16.22 4.95 13.99
N ALA A 49 -17.28 5.66 14.38
CA ALA A 49 -17.86 5.54 15.70
C ALA A 49 -17.91 4.04 16.02
N PHE A 50 -17.56 3.65 17.24
CA PHE A 50 -17.85 2.31 17.74
C PHE A 50 -19.37 2.18 17.87
N THR A 51 -20.09 2.26 16.77
CA THR A 51 -21.50 1.95 16.62
C THR A 51 -21.55 0.46 16.38
N ILE A 52 -21.99 -0.24 17.43
CA ILE A 52 -22.78 -1.48 17.41
C ILE A 52 -22.24 -2.56 16.46
N TYR A 53 -21.83 -3.70 17.03
CA TYR A 53 -21.54 -4.94 16.30
C TYR A 53 -22.72 -5.30 15.37
N HIS A 54 -22.72 -4.78 14.16
CA HIS A 54 -23.42 -5.37 13.04
C HIS A 54 -22.62 -6.61 12.65
N PRO A 55 -23.26 -7.77 12.41
CA PRO A 55 -22.60 -8.96 11.88
C PRO A 55 -22.23 -8.77 10.39
N GLU A 56 -21.78 -7.58 10.01
CA GLU A 56 -21.18 -7.28 8.72
C GLU A 56 -19.76 -7.86 8.78
N GLY A 57 -19.58 -9.01 8.15
CA GLY A 57 -18.44 -9.86 8.43
C GLY A 57 -17.06 -9.28 8.06
N ILE A 58 -16.05 -10.08 8.35
CA ILE A 58 -14.63 -9.70 8.38
C ILE A 58 -13.98 -9.99 7.03
N TRP A 59 -13.35 -8.99 6.43
CA TRP A 59 -12.57 -9.18 5.20
C TRP A 59 -11.07 -9.07 5.49
N THR A 60 -10.28 -9.94 4.86
CA THR A 60 -8.82 -9.98 4.97
C THR A 60 -8.19 -10.27 3.61
N VAL A 61 -6.88 -10.04 3.50
CA VAL A 61 -6.06 -10.44 2.34
C VAL A 61 -4.98 -11.43 2.77
N ASN A 62 -4.35 -12.05 1.77
CA ASN A 62 -3.02 -12.63 1.91
C ASN A 62 -1.98 -11.61 2.42
N SER A 63 -0.87 -12.14 2.91
CA SER A 63 0.30 -11.38 3.34
C SER A 63 1.55 -12.03 2.76
N ILE A 64 1.65 -12.06 1.43
CA ILE A 64 2.67 -12.88 0.73
C ILE A 64 3.48 -12.03 -0.25
N GLY A 65 4.78 -12.29 -0.29
CA GLY A 65 5.70 -11.70 -1.26
C GLY A 65 6.40 -10.44 -0.74
N CYS A 66 6.98 -9.68 -1.68
CA CYS A 66 7.81 -8.52 -1.39
C CYS A 66 6.98 -7.34 -0.85
N LEU A 67 7.65 -6.31 -0.35
CA LEU A 67 7.02 -5.09 0.19
C LEU A 67 5.95 -4.50 -0.74
N GLY A 68 6.23 -4.43 -2.05
CA GLY A 68 5.29 -3.92 -3.04
C GLY A 68 3.99 -4.73 -3.13
N ASN A 69 4.08 -6.06 -3.00
CA ASN A 69 2.92 -6.94 -3.00
C ASN A 69 2.08 -6.72 -1.75
N GLN A 70 2.71 -6.67 -0.57
CA GLN A 70 2.00 -6.45 0.69
C GLN A 70 1.34 -5.06 0.75
N MET A 71 2.02 -4.02 0.23
CA MET A 71 1.40 -2.70 0.07
C MET A 71 0.23 -2.74 -0.91
N GLY A 72 0.35 -3.54 -1.98
CA GLY A 72 -0.68 -3.79 -2.97
C GLY A 72 -1.93 -4.41 -2.34
N GLU A 73 -1.74 -5.54 -1.67
CA GLU A 73 -2.76 -6.29 -0.94
C GLU A 73 -3.43 -5.41 0.14
N TYR A 74 -2.65 -4.64 0.90
CA TYR A 74 -3.18 -3.68 1.89
C TYR A 74 -4.12 -2.65 1.27
N ALA A 75 -3.68 -2.01 0.18
CA ALA A 75 -4.47 -0.99 -0.50
C ALA A 75 -5.74 -1.58 -1.12
N THR A 76 -5.63 -2.76 -1.75
CA THR A 76 -6.77 -3.48 -2.31
C THR A 76 -7.79 -3.88 -1.24
N LEU A 77 -7.34 -4.42 -0.10
CA LEU A 77 -8.22 -4.75 1.02
C LEU A 77 -8.98 -3.51 1.48
N SER A 78 -8.27 -2.41 1.70
CA SER A 78 -8.89 -1.16 2.15
C SER A 78 -9.90 -0.62 1.14
N ALA A 79 -9.60 -0.73 -0.16
CA ALA A 79 -10.48 -0.27 -1.23
C ALA A 79 -11.75 -1.10 -1.31
N LEU A 80 -11.62 -2.43 -1.39
CA LEU A 80 -12.76 -3.34 -1.52
C LEU A 80 -13.66 -3.29 -0.29
N ALA A 81 -13.08 -3.29 0.91
CA ALA A 81 -13.85 -3.18 2.14
C ALA A 81 -14.65 -1.87 2.20
N LYS A 82 -14.04 -0.75 1.79
CA LYS A 82 -14.73 0.54 1.73
C LYS A 82 -15.86 0.56 0.68
N LEU A 83 -15.63 -0.01 -0.51
CA LEU A 83 -16.64 -0.05 -1.58
C LEU A 83 -17.85 -0.91 -1.20
N ASN A 84 -17.63 -2.01 -0.50
CA ASN A 84 -18.68 -2.96 -0.17
C ASN A 84 -19.26 -2.77 1.23
N GLY A 85 -18.80 -1.76 1.98
CA GLY A 85 -19.29 -1.47 3.34
C GLY A 85 -18.88 -2.51 4.39
N HIS A 86 -17.76 -3.22 4.18
CA HIS A 86 -17.27 -4.24 5.11
C HIS A 86 -16.09 -3.75 5.96
N ARG A 87 -15.82 -4.44 7.06
CA ARG A 87 -14.63 -4.17 7.89
C ARG A 87 -13.43 -5.00 7.39
N ALA A 88 -12.35 -4.29 7.08
CA ALA A 88 -11.08 -4.86 6.71
C ALA A 88 -10.18 -5.08 7.94
N TYR A 89 -9.52 -6.22 8.00
CA TYR A 89 -8.49 -6.52 8.97
C TYR A 89 -7.25 -7.10 8.28
N ILE A 90 -6.08 -6.73 8.77
CA ILE A 90 -4.82 -7.25 8.27
C ILE A 90 -4.30 -8.37 9.16
N SER A 91 -3.48 -9.25 8.60
CA SER A 91 -2.80 -10.29 9.38
C SER A 91 -1.74 -9.67 10.31
N PRO A 92 -1.36 -10.36 11.41
CA PRO A 92 -0.26 -9.92 12.26
C PRO A 92 1.07 -9.82 11.49
N GLU A 93 1.28 -10.71 10.52
CA GLU A 93 2.47 -10.72 9.67
C GLU A 93 2.55 -9.49 8.78
N MET A 94 1.45 -9.11 8.11
CA MET A 94 1.39 -7.90 7.30
C MET A 94 1.65 -6.66 8.16
N HIS A 95 1.05 -6.62 9.36
CA HIS A 95 1.28 -5.52 10.29
C HIS A 95 2.77 -5.42 10.68
N GLN A 96 3.41 -6.53 11.04
CA GLN A 96 4.83 -6.55 11.42
C GLN A 96 5.74 -6.05 10.29
N HIS A 97 5.42 -6.40 9.03
CA HIS A 97 6.20 -5.95 7.88
C HIS A 97 5.95 -4.48 7.51
N LEU A 98 4.70 -4.01 7.54
CA LEU A 98 4.36 -2.69 7.02
C LEU A 98 4.41 -1.59 8.08
N ALA A 99 4.06 -1.86 9.34
CA ALA A 99 3.98 -0.85 10.40
C ALA A 99 5.30 -0.08 10.68
N PRO A 100 6.50 -0.68 10.52
CA PRO A 100 7.75 0.07 10.69
C PRO A 100 7.97 1.16 9.62
N ILE A 101 7.35 1.02 8.45
CA ILE A 101 7.59 1.87 7.28
C ILE A 101 6.40 2.80 7.00
N PHE A 102 5.18 2.32 7.27
CA PHE A 102 3.93 2.99 6.93
C PHE A 102 3.04 3.20 8.15
N ARG A 103 2.26 4.28 8.12
CA ARG A 103 1.18 4.49 9.08
C ARG A 103 0.00 3.60 8.70
N ILE A 104 -0.07 2.45 9.35
CA ILE A 104 -1.16 1.49 9.18
C ILE A 104 -2.40 1.95 9.96
N THR A 105 -3.55 1.90 9.29
CA THR A 105 -4.85 2.30 9.86
C THR A 105 -5.79 1.12 10.04
N LEU A 106 -5.63 0.05 9.26
CA LEU A 106 -6.45 -1.15 9.40
C LEU A 106 -6.14 -1.89 10.71
N PRO A 107 -7.15 -2.38 11.43
CA PRO A 107 -6.96 -3.19 12.62
C PRO A 107 -6.33 -4.54 12.28
N VAL A 108 -5.61 -5.11 13.26
CA VAL A 108 -5.00 -6.43 13.14
C VAL A 108 -5.98 -7.50 13.59
N LEU A 109 -6.18 -8.54 12.78
CA LEU A 109 -6.93 -9.73 13.18
C LEU A 109 -5.98 -10.71 13.91
N PRO A 110 -6.22 -11.04 15.19
CA PRO A 110 -5.38 -12.00 15.89
C PRO A 110 -5.41 -13.38 15.21
N ALA A 111 -4.25 -14.01 15.08
CA ALA A 111 -4.12 -15.33 14.45
C ALA A 111 -4.95 -16.42 15.17
N SER A 112 -5.16 -16.28 16.48
CA SER A 112 -6.04 -17.18 17.25
C SER A 112 -7.50 -17.08 16.78
N VAL A 113 -8.00 -15.87 16.49
CA VAL A 113 -9.36 -15.65 16.00
C VAL A 113 -9.48 -16.09 14.54
N ALA A 114 -8.51 -15.72 13.70
CA ALA A 114 -8.51 -16.04 12.27
C ALA A 114 -8.64 -17.54 11.97
N LYS A 115 -8.06 -18.40 12.82
CA LYS A 115 -8.13 -19.87 12.68
C LYS A 115 -9.52 -20.47 12.87
N HIS A 116 -10.41 -19.78 13.59
CA HIS A 116 -11.77 -20.26 13.87
C HIS A 116 -12.81 -19.68 12.89
N ILE A 117 -12.39 -18.81 11.98
CA ILE A 117 -13.27 -18.22 10.97
C ILE A 117 -13.31 -19.15 9.75
N HIS A 118 -14.52 -19.47 9.29
CA HIS A 118 -14.72 -20.13 8.01
C HIS A 118 -14.60 -19.10 6.88
N TRP A 119 -13.43 -19.08 6.25
CA TRP A 119 -13.12 -18.13 5.19
C TRP A 119 -13.71 -18.56 3.85
N GLN A 120 -14.35 -17.62 3.16
CA GLN A 120 -14.61 -17.73 1.74
C GLN A 120 -13.43 -17.15 0.97
N ASN A 121 -12.62 -18.02 0.37
CA ASN A 121 -11.51 -17.59 -0.48
C ASN A 121 -12.08 -16.95 -1.75
N TYR A 122 -11.67 -15.71 -2.02
CA TYR A 122 -12.10 -14.96 -3.18
C TYR A 122 -10.86 -14.53 -3.96
N GLN A 123 -10.67 -15.11 -5.14
CA GLN A 123 -9.50 -14.85 -5.96
C GLN A 123 -9.69 -13.58 -6.78
N LEU A 124 -8.76 -12.65 -6.62
CA LEU A 124 -8.73 -11.39 -7.35
C LEU A 124 -7.82 -11.49 -8.57
N HIS A 125 -8.25 -10.82 -9.63
CA HIS A 125 -7.40 -10.48 -10.77
C HIS A 125 -6.47 -9.30 -10.43
N ASP A 126 -5.44 -9.11 -11.25
CA ASP A 126 -4.52 -7.97 -11.18
C ASP A 126 -5.20 -6.64 -11.58
N TRP A 127 -6.35 -6.67 -12.25
CA TRP A 127 -7.18 -5.50 -12.51
C TRP A 127 -8.51 -5.51 -11.73
N MET A 128 -9.08 -4.33 -11.56
CA MET A 128 -10.38 -4.12 -10.89
C MET A 128 -11.53 -4.46 -11.86
N LEU A 129 -12.47 -5.30 -11.41
CA LEU A 129 -13.68 -5.65 -12.14
C LEU A 129 -14.93 -5.05 -11.46
N GLU A 130 -15.98 -4.83 -12.26
CA GLU A 130 -17.28 -4.33 -11.77
C GLU A 130 -17.89 -5.25 -10.70
N GLU A 131 -17.73 -6.56 -10.84
CA GLU A 131 -18.22 -7.55 -9.88
C GLU A 131 -17.62 -7.39 -8.47
N TYR A 132 -16.41 -6.83 -8.37
CA TYR A 132 -15.76 -6.61 -7.07
C TYR A 132 -16.39 -5.47 -6.26
N ARG A 133 -17.28 -4.67 -6.87
CA ARG A 133 -18.10 -3.68 -6.15
C ARG A 133 -19.27 -4.31 -5.39
N HIS A 134 -19.57 -5.58 -5.63
CA HIS A 134 -20.74 -6.28 -5.09
C HIS A 134 -20.37 -7.69 -4.61
N ILE A 135 -19.30 -7.81 -3.82
CA ILE A 135 -18.84 -9.10 -3.31
C ILE A 135 -19.76 -9.52 -2.16
N HIS A 136 -20.38 -10.67 -2.32
CA HIS A 136 -21.20 -11.28 -1.27
C HIS A 136 -20.33 -12.18 -0.38
N GLY A 137 -20.52 -12.05 0.93
CA GLY A 137 -19.87 -12.91 1.91
C GLY A 137 -19.56 -12.16 3.18
N ALA A 138 -19.91 -12.74 4.33
CA ALA A 138 -19.57 -12.16 5.61
C ALA A 138 -18.04 -12.24 5.82
N CYS A 139 -17.45 -13.44 5.75
CA CYS A 139 -16.03 -13.64 6.04
C CYS A 139 -15.25 -13.98 4.76
N VAL A 140 -14.63 -12.98 4.14
CA VAL A 140 -13.94 -13.13 2.85
C VAL A 140 -12.43 -13.01 3.03
N HIS A 141 -11.72 -13.95 2.41
CA HIS A 141 -10.26 -13.93 2.31
C HIS A 141 -9.86 -13.70 0.85
N PHE A 142 -9.31 -12.53 0.56
CA PHE A 142 -8.86 -12.18 -0.78
C PHE A 142 -7.50 -12.81 -1.09
N THR A 143 -7.43 -13.49 -2.22
CA THR A 143 -6.22 -14.13 -2.74
C THR A 143 -5.87 -13.58 -4.13
N GLY A 144 -4.67 -13.88 -4.63
CA GLY A 144 -4.17 -13.38 -5.92
C GLY A 144 -3.09 -12.32 -5.76
N TYR A 145 -2.81 -11.57 -6.83
CA TYR A 145 -1.82 -10.50 -6.87
C TYR A 145 -2.45 -9.22 -7.45
N PRO A 146 -3.38 -8.59 -6.72
CA PRO A 146 -4.10 -7.42 -7.22
C PRO A 146 -3.16 -6.22 -7.40
N CYS A 147 -3.32 -5.47 -8.49
CA CYS A 147 -2.60 -4.21 -8.67
C CYS A 147 -3.31 -3.09 -7.92
N SER A 148 -2.69 -2.55 -6.86
CA SER A 148 -3.31 -1.51 -6.03
C SER A 148 -3.75 -0.26 -6.81
N TRP A 149 -3.03 0.09 -7.88
CA TRP A 149 -3.42 1.21 -8.76
C TRP A 149 -4.84 1.00 -9.30
N THR A 150 -5.11 -0.15 -9.93
CA THR A 150 -6.42 -0.38 -10.55
C THR A 150 -7.54 -0.43 -9.51
N PHE A 151 -7.31 -0.94 -8.31
CA PHE A 151 -8.33 -0.98 -7.26
C PHE A 151 -8.58 0.37 -6.60
N TYR A 152 -7.55 1.19 -6.40
CA TYR A 152 -7.68 2.48 -5.71
C TYR A 152 -8.25 3.58 -6.61
N HIS A 153 -8.00 3.53 -7.92
CA HIS A 153 -8.51 4.55 -8.86
C HIS A 153 -10.02 4.57 -9.05
N HIS A 154 -10.73 3.56 -8.56
CA HIS A 154 -12.19 3.43 -8.68
C HIS A 154 -12.94 3.76 -7.38
N LEU A 155 -12.23 4.28 -6.36
CA LEU A 155 -12.77 4.84 -5.13
C LEU A 155 -13.13 6.32 -5.31
#